data_AF-A0A7Z0VUL2-F1
#
_entry.id   AF-A0A7Z0VUL2-F1
#
_cell.length_a   1.000
_cell.length_b   1.000
_cell.length_c   1.000
_cell.angle_alpha   90.00
_cell.angle_beta   90.00
_cell.angle_gamma   90.00
#
_symmetry.space_group_name_H-M   'P 1'
#
loop_
_entity.id
_entity.type
_entity.pdbx_description
1 polymer ?
#
loop_
_entity_poly.entity_id
_entity_poly.type
_entity_poly.pdbx_seq_one_letter_code
_entity_poly.pdbx_strand_id
1 'polypeptide(L)' 'MRHSGKLLRLGIGRPYAHHPVLILIAGNDTITIDRTIGEIIAEHTIDPTHKKTGTPPTNCQQCPDTSQW' A
#
# COMPACT_ATOMS: atom_id res chain seq x y z
N MET A 1 -2.56 -5.65 5.59
CA MET A 1 -3.96 -5.25 5.89
C MET A 1 -4.90 -6.01 4.97
N ARG A 2 -6.04 -6.54 5.45
CA ARG A 2 -7.03 -7.18 4.56
C ARG A 2 -8.26 -6.28 4.40
N HIS A 3 -8.68 -6.03 3.17
CA HIS A 3 -9.92 -5.30 2.84
C HIS A 3 -10.70 -6.11 1.80
N SER A 4 -11.99 -6.33 2.03
CA SER A 4 -12.84 -7.18 1.17
C SER A 4 -12.18 -8.55 0.84
N GLY A 5 -11.58 -9.17 1.86
CA GLY A 5 -10.87 -10.46 1.74
C GLY A 5 -9.48 -10.42 1.08
N LYS A 6 -9.07 -9.30 0.47
CA LYS A 6 -7.77 -9.16 -0.21
C LYS A 6 -6.71 -8.59 0.71
N LEU A 7 -5.52 -9.20 0.72
CA LEU A 7 -4.35 -8.65 1.42
C LEU A 7 -3.77 -7.49 0.60
N LEU A 8 -3.95 -6.27 1.11
CA LEU A 8 -3.35 -5.07 0.58
C LEU A 8 -1.99 -4.83 1.25
N ARG A 9 -1.00 -4.49 0.42
CA ARG A 9 0.29 -3.97 0.86
C ARG A 9 0.11 -2.49 1.12
N LEU A 10 0.43 -2.06 2.34
CA LEU A 10 0.45 -0.66 2.71
C LEU A 10 1.86 -0.14 2.42
N GLY A 11 1.96 0.87 1.57
CA GLY A 11 3.25 1.46 1.21
C GLY A 11 3.76 2.30 2.37
N ILE A 12 4.64 1.73 3.20
CA ILE A 12 5.28 2.43 4.34
C ILE A 12 6.72 2.84 4.04
N GLY A 13 7.24 2.55 2.84
CA GLY A 13 8.61 2.84 2.43
C GLY A 13 9.64 1.81 2.89
N ARG A 14 10.77 1.70 2.16
CA ARG A 14 11.89 0.79 2.49
C ARG A 14 12.59 1.08 3.82
N PRO A 15 12.75 2.34 4.27
CA PRO A 15 13.43 2.64 5.54
C PRO A 15 12.78 1.99 6.77
N TYR A 16 11.48 1.72 6.71
CA TYR A 16 10.70 1.13 7.80
C TYR A 16 10.50 -0.38 7.64
N ALA A 17 11.32 -1.04 6.80
CA ALA A 17 11.30 -2.48 6.65
C ALA A 17 11.69 -3.16 7.97
N HIS A 18 10.92 -4.19 8.37
CA HIS A 18 11.10 -4.91 9.64
C HIS A 18 10.90 -4.08 10.92
N HIS A 19 10.45 -2.83 10.82
CA HIS A 19 10.09 -2.05 11.99
C HIS A 19 8.76 -2.54 12.58
N PRO A 20 8.65 -2.72 13.90
CA PRO A 20 7.37 -2.98 14.54
C PRO A 20 6.49 -1.75 14.41
N VAL A 21 5.30 -1.91 13.82
CA VAL A 21 4.35 -0.81 13.61
C VAL A 21 3.01 -1.07 14.27
N LEU A 22 2.36 -0.01 14.70
CA LEU A 22 0.96 0.02 15.07
C LEU A 22 0.16 0.56 13.88
N ILE A 23 -0.89 -0.15 13.49
CA ILE A 23 -1.78 0.27 12.42
C ILE A 23 -3.16 0.51 13.03
N LEU A 24 -3.62 1.75 12.94
CA LEU A 24 -4.97 2.16 13.32
C LEU A 24 -5.85 2.18 12.07
N ILE A 25 -7.05 1.63 12.17
CA ILE A 25 -8.01 1.56 11.06
C ILE A 25 -9.33 2.15 11.56
N ALA A 26 -9.79 3.20 10.89
CA ALA A 26 -11.06 3.85 11.15
C ALA A 26 -11.82 4.01 9.82
N GLY A 27 -12.70 3.05 9.54
CA GLY A 27 -13.43 3.02 8.26
C GLY A 27 -12.48 2.86 7.07
N ASN A 28 -12.39 3.91 6.26
CA ASN A 28 -11.54 3.97 5.08
C ASN A 28 -10.16 4.57 5.37
N ASP A 29 -9.95 5.17 6.53
CA ASP A 29 -8.69 5.81 6.86
C ASP A 29 -7.83 4.90 7.73
N THR A 30 -6.53 4.94 7.46
CA THR A 30 -5.55 4.11 8.15
C THR A 30 -4.29 4.91 8.44
N ILE A 31 -3.81 4.78 9.66
CA ILE A 31 -2.61 5.47 10.14
C ILE A 31 -1.62 4.40 10.59
N THR A 32 -0.37 4.53 10.16
CA THR A 32 0.73 3.68 10.58
C THR A 32 1.68 4.47 11.46
N ILE A 33 1.98 3.91 12.64
CA ILE A 33 2.79 4.52 13.67
C ILE A 33 3.97 3.61 13.98
N ASP A 34 5.18 4.15 14.06
CA ASP A 34 6.35 3.42 14.56
C ASP A 34 6.14 3.11 16.04
N ARG A 35 6.23 1.84 16.42
CA ARG A 35 5.94 1.40 17.79
C ARG A 35 6.99 1.87 18.79
N THR A 36 8.22 2.07 18.33
CA THR A 36 9.38 2.36 19.17
C THR A 36 9.43 3.81 19.59
N ILE A 37 9.12 4.73 18.67
CA ILE A 37 9.19 6.18 18.92
C ILE A 37 7.81 6.86 18.99
N GLY A 38 6.75 6.20 18.53
CA GLY A 38 5.39 6.74 18.54
C GLY A 38 5.11 7.74 17.41
N GLU A 39 5.97 7.84 16.40
CA GLU A 39 5.80 8.75 15.27
C GLU A 39 4.91 8.15 14.19
N ILE A 40 4.11 9.01 13.54
CA ILE A 40 3.31 8.62 12.37
C ILE A 40 4.25 8.53 11.16
N ILE A 41 4.35 7.34 10.58
CA ILE A 41 5.24 7.07 9.44
C ILE A 41 4.50 7.10 8.10
N ALA A 42 3.18 6.89 8.13
CA ALA A 42 2.35 6.98 6.93
C ALA A 42 0.85 7.07 7.27
N GLU A 43 0.12 7.74 6.40
CA GLU A 43 -1.34 7.82 6.41
C GLU A 43 -1.87 7.36 5.04
N HIS A 44 -2.94 6.57 5.04
CA HIS A 44 -3.55 6.07 3.82
C HIS A 44 -5.07 6.09 3.92
N THR A 45 -5.70 6.58 2.87
CA THR A 45 -7.15 6.43 2.66
C THR A 45 -7.39 5.31 1.65
N ILE A 46 -8.18 4.34 2.06
CA ILE A 46 -8.68 3.24 1.23
C ILE A 46 -9.82 3.80 0.39
N ASP A 47 -9.57 4.10 -0.88
CA ASP A 47 -10.62 4.36 -1.85
C ASP A 47 -11.12 3.01 -2.43
N PRO A 48 -12.35 2.56 -2.10
CA PRO A 48 -12.88 1.29 -2.58
C PRO A 48 -13.26 1.34 -4.08
N THR A 49 -13.39 2.54 -4.64
CA THR A 49 -13.72 2.75 -6.06
C THR A 49 -12.47 2.78 -6.93
N HIS A 50 -11.30 3.01 -6.31
CA HIS A 50 -10.01 2.98 -6.98
C HIS A 50 -9.61 1.54 -7.32
N LYS A 51 -10.06 1.07 -8.49
CA LYS A 51 -9.55 -0.16 -9.10
C LYS A 51 -8.08 0.05 -9.43
N LYS A 52 -7.20 -0.86 -9.01
CA LYS A 52 -5.83 -0.92 -9.56
C LYS A 52 -5.97 -1.06 -11.09
N THR A 53 -5.72 0.02 -11.82
CA THR A 53 -5.61 0.04 -13.28
C THR A 53 -4.30 -0.61 -13.69
N GLY A 54 -4.23 -1.91 -13.46
CA GLY A 54 -3.28 -2.81 -14.08
C GLY A 54 -4.08 -3.84 -14.83
N THR A 55 -4.91 -3.42 -15.79
CA THR A 55 -5.30 -4.33 -16.86
C THR A 55 -4.00 -4.59 -17.61
N PRO A 56 -3.47 -5.84 -17.61
CA PRO A 56 -2.37 -6.15 -18.52
C PRO A 56 -2.86 -5.80 -19.92
N PRO A 57 -2.09 -5.09 -20.75
CA PRO A 57 -2.51 -4.85 -22.12
C PRO A 57 -2.80 -6.21 -22.76
N THR A 58 -3.99 -6.35 -23.36
CA THR A 58 -4.47 -7.60 -23.96
C THR A 58 -3.57 -8.08 -25.11
N ASN A 59 -2.62 -7.25 -25.56
CA ASN A 59 -1.51 -7.67 -26.39
C ASN A 59 -0.17 -7.15 -25.83
N CYS A 60 0.89 -7.95 -25.98
CA CYS A 60 2.24 -7.68 -25.50
C CYS A 60 2.95 -6.48 -26.17
N GLN A 61 2.24 -5.67 -26.96
CA GLN A 61 2.80 -4.51 -27.67
C GLN A 61 2.86 -3.23 -26.82
N GLN A 62 2.30 -3.25 -25.60
CA GLN A 62 2.23 -2.07 -24.72
C GLN A 62 2.81 -2.30 -23.32
N CYS A 63 3.56 -3.38 -23.09
CA CYS A 63 4.31 -3.50 -21.84
C CYS A 63 5.40 -2.42 -21.82
N PRO A 64 5.40 -1.46 -20.86
CA PRO A 64 6.55 -0.61 -20.67
C PRO A 64 7.72 -1.51 -20.26
N ASP A 65 8.82 -1.39 -20.99
CA ASP A 65 10.06 -2.11 -20.70
C ASP A 65 10.43 -1.90 -19.23
N THR A 66 10.41 -2.99 -18.47
CA THR A 66 10.61 -2.98 -17.03
C THR A 66 12.10 -3.02 -16.68
N SER A 67 13.00 -2.81 -17.65
CA SER A 67 14.44 -2.71 -17.46
C SER A 67 14.93 -1.43 -16.73
N GLN A 68 14.02 -0.55 -16.29
CA GLN A 68 14.32 0.73 -15.65
C GLN A 68 13.80 0.87 -14.19
N TRP A 69 13.41 -0.23 -13.53
CA TRP A 69 12.99 -0.21 -12.11
C TRP A 69 13.63 -1.33 -11.28
#